data_AF-A0A4Q3V5K0-F1
#
_entry.id   AF-A0A4Q3V5K0-F1
#
_cell.length_a   1.000
_cell.length_b   1.000
_cell.length_c   1.000
_cell.angle_alpha   90.00
_cell.angle_beta   90.00
_cell.angle_gamma   90.00
#
_symmetry.space_group_name_H-M   'P 1'
#
loop_
_entity.id
_entity.type
_entity.pdbx_description
1 polymer ?
#
loop_
_entity_poly.entity_id
_entity_poly.type
_entity_poly.pdbx_seq_one_letter_code
_entity_poly.pdbx_strand_id
1 'polypeptide(L)'
;MRRGFTLVELLCLFVTLGVLASIAFPVFSAVKRNGTRTACISNLRSFGQAINLYRADEGGTEVGTPPQMGLPIRVSDLTGTASLRCHGEHTGGDVPGYHMTWPDSGDKTGGKAMADWASYTSRRGPASVLLYDPNHQGPEPRSYSWQTWTVQGLRLDGGVYTHSRLGYPFSKEWWHR
;
A
#
# COMPACT_ATOMS: atom_id res chain seq x y z
N MET A 1 -45.46 41.58 11.41
CA MET A 1 -45.72 40.31 12.12
C MET A 1 -44.67 39.30 11.67
N ARG A 2 -43.77 38.85 12.56
CA ARG A 2 -42.82 37.78 12.24
C ARG A 2 -43.54 36.43 12.41
N ARG A 3 -43.70 35.66 11.32
CA ARG A 3 -44.10 34.26 11.42
C ARG A 3 -42.94 33.50 12.10
N GLY A 4 -43.20 32.95 13.28
CA GLY A 4 -42.27 32.05 13.96
C GLY A 4 -42.31 30.68 13.30
N PHE A 5 -41.17 29.99 13.28
CA PHE A 5 -41.07 28.61 12.83
C PHE A 5 -41.91 27.71 13.74
N THR A 6 -42.74 26.85 13.17
CA THR A 6 -43.52 25.88 13.95
C THR A 6 -42.66 24.69 14.33
N LEU A 7 -42.98 24.06 15.47
CA LEU A 7 -42.30 22.85 15.92
C LEU A 7 -42.43 21.71 14.89
N VAL A 8 -43.57 21.65 14.19
CA VAL A 8 -43.85 20.65 13.15
C VAL A 8 -42.95 20.85 11.92
N GLU A 9 -42.70 22.09 11.49
CA GLU A 9 -41.78 22.37 10.38
C GLU A 9 -40.34 21.94 10.69
N LEU A 10 -39.86 22.20 11.92
CA LEU A 10 -38.55 21.74 12.38
C LEU A 10 -38.49 20.21 12.44
N LEU A 11 -39.54 19.55 12.92
CA LEU A 11 -39.60 18.10 13.03
C LEU A 11 -39.52 17.40 11.67
N CYS A 12 -40.35 17.82 10.70
CA CYS A 12 -40.35 17.25 9.35
C CYS A 12 -38.98 17.41 8.65
N LEU A 13 -38.32 18.55 8.89
CA LEU A 13 -36.98 18.81 8.36
C LEU A 13 -35.93 17.84 8.91
N PHE A 14 -35.87 17.61 10.22
CA PHE A 14 -34.91 16.66 10.78
C PHE A 14 -35.20 15.22 10.35
N VAL A 15 -36.48 14.85 10.16
CA VAL A 15 -36.84 13.53 9.61
C VAL A 15 -36.27 13.36 8.20
N THR A 16 -36.49 14.33 7.32
CA THR A 16 -35.98 14.25 5.93
C THR A 16 -34.46 14.34 5.86
N LEU A 17 -33.82 15.22 6.63
CA LEU A 17 -32.35 15.29 6.76
C LEU A 17 -31.76 13.98 7.31
N GLY A 18 -32.43 13.34 8.27
CA GLY A 18 -32.03 12.05 8.82
C GLY A 18 -32.07 10.92 7.78
N VAL A 19 -33.13 10.88 6.96
CA VAL A 19 -33.25 9.90 5.86
C VAL A 19 -32.17 10.10 4.81
N LEU A 20 -31.87 11.35 4.42
CA LEU A 20 -30.79 11.62 3.46
C LEU A 20 -29.41 11.27 4.03
N ALA A 21 -29.16 11.62 5.29
CA ALA A 21 -27.88 11.34 5.95
C ALA A 21 -27.61 9.84 6.12
N SER A 22 -28.64 9.03 6.44
CA SER A 22 -28.48 7.59 6.66
C SER A 22 -28.07 6.83 5.39
N ILE A 23 -28.48 7.31 4.21
CA ILE A 23 -28.07 6.75 2.92
C ILE A 23 -26.71 7.30 2.49
N ALA A 24 -26.48 8.60 2.68
CA ALA A 24 -25.26 9.26 2.23
C ALA A 24 -24.01 8.78 3.00
N PHE A 25 -24.11 8.56 4.31
CA PHE A 25 -22.97 8.20 5.16
C PHE A 25 -22.26 6.89 4.77
N PRO A 26 -22.94 5.74 4.62
CA PRO A 26 -22.27 4.49 4.25
C PRO A 26 -21.64 4.55 2.85
N VAL A 27 -22.30 5.21 1.89
CA VAL A 27 -21.80 5.38 0.53
C VAL A 27 -20.54 6.27 0.53
N PHE A 28 -20.60 7.40 1.23
CA PHE A 28 -19.47 8.32 1.33
C PHE A 28 -18.23 7.64 1.94
N SER A 29 -18.41 6.83 2.99
CA SER A 29 -17.32 6.05 3.59
C SER A 29 -16.67 5.10 2.58
N ALA A 30 -17.47 4.34 1.81
CA ALA A 30 -16.95 3.44 0.79
C ALA A 30 -16.22 4.19 -0.35
N VAL A 31 -16.77 5.31 -0.82
CA VAL A 31 -16.15 6.14 -1.87
C VAL A 31 -14.81 6.71 -1.39
N LYS A 32 -14.74 7.22 -0.16
CA LYS A 32 -13.50 7.73 0.44
C LYS A 32 -12.42 6.64 0.47
N ARG A 33 -12.76 5.43 0.93
CA ARG A 33 -11.83 4.28 0.98
C ARG A 33 -11.33 3.87 -0.40
N ASN A 34 -12.20 3.87 -1.41
CA ASN A 34 -11.80 3.60 -2.79
C ASN A 34 -10.92 4.72 -3.38
N GLY A 35 -11.18 5.98 -3.01
CA GLY A 35 -10.37 7.13 -3.40
C GLY A 35 -8.94 7.05 -2.84
N THR A 36 -8.79 6.78 -1.54
CA THR A 36 -7.47 6.61 -0.92
C THR A 36 -6.73 5.41 -1.50
N ARG A 37 -7.45 4.30 -1.75
CA ARG A 37 -6.91 3.12 -2.45
C ARG A 37 -6.33 3.46 -3.80
N THR A 38 -7.08 4.21 -4.61
CA THR A 38 -6.65 4.61 -5.96
C THR A 38 -5.44 5.54 -5.91
N ALA A 39 -5.40 6.46 -4.95
CA ALA A 39 -4.25 7.32 -4.72
C ALA A 39 -2.99 6.49 -4.37
N CYS A 40 -3.12 5.50 -3.49
CA CYS A 40 -1.98 4.67 -3.12
C CYS A 40 -1.49 3.76 -4.26
N ILE A 41 -2.37 3.29 -5.14
CA ILE A 41 -1.98 2.64 -6.41
C ILE A 41 -1.20 3.61 -7.30
N SER A 42 -1.66 4.85 -7.43
CA SER A 42 -0.98 5.87 -8.23
C SER A 42 0.43 6.14 -7.71
N ASN A 43 0.59 6.26 -6.40
CA ASN A 43 1.90 6.42 -5.77
C ASN A 43 2.83 5.23 -6.05
N LEU A 44 2.34 3.97 -5.99
CA LEU A 44 3.14 2.80 -6.35
C LEU A 44 3.68 2.90 -7.78
N ARG A 45 2.87 3.40 -8.73
CA ARG A 45 3.32 3.61 -10.11
C ARG A 45 4.40 4.69 -10.17
N SER A 46 4.22 5.80 -9.46
CA SER A 46 5.22 6.87 -9.38
C SER A 46 6.53 6.37 -8.76
N PHE A 47 6.48 5.53 -7.72
CA PHE A 47 7.66 4.92 -7.14
C PHE A 47 8.32 3.91 -8.08
N GLY A 48 7.55 3.12 -8.82
CA GLY A 48 8.10 2.24 -9.85
C GLY A 48 8.86 3.00 -10.92
N GLN A 49 8.34 4.14 -11.36
CA GLN A 49 9.06 5.04 -12.28
C GLN A 49 10.34 5.58 -11.66
N ALA A 50 10.29 6.07 -10.41
CA ALA A 50 11.46 6.58 -9.70
C ALA A 50 12.54 5.50 -9.51
N ILE A 51 12.15 4.27 -9.14
CA ILE A 51 13.06 3.14 -9.01
C ILE A 51 13.69 2.81 -10.36
N ASN A 52 12.92 2.79 -11.45
CA ASN A 52 13.46 2.49 -12.77
C ASN A 52 14.46 3.56 -13.25
N LEU A 53 14.20 4.85 -12.95
CA LEU A 53 15.15 5.92 -13.22
C LEU A 53 16.44 5.73 -12.41
N TYR A 54 16.33 5.50 -11.10
CA TYR A 54 17.47 5.27 -10.23
C TYR A 54 18.31 4.06 -10.67
N ARG A 55 17.65 2.95 -11.04
CA ARG A 55 18.31 1.75 -11.57
C ARG A 55 19.03 2.01 -12.88
N ALA A 56 18.46 2.85 -13.75
CA ALA A 56 19.08 3.20 -15.03
C ALA A 56 20.36 4.01 -14.82
N ASP A 57 20.37 4.93 -13.85
CA ASP A 57 21.54 5.74 -13.51
C ASP A 57 22.66 4.88 -12.87
N GLU A 58 22.31 3.93 -12.00
CA GLU A 58 23.27 3.05 -11.32
C GLU A 58 23.71 1.83 -12.16
N GLY A 59 23.15 1.63 -13.35
CA GLY A 59 23.47 0.48 -14.22
C GLY A 59 22.99 -0.87 -13.67
N GLY A 60 21.86 -0.88 -12.97
CA GLY A 60 21.35 -2.02 -12.23
C GLY A 60 20.96 -3.23 -13.08
N THR A 61 21.33 -4.43 -12.62
CA THR A 61 20.92 -5.71 -13.22
C THR A 61 19.47 -6.09 -12.85
N GLU A 62 18.90 -7.08 -13.54
CA GLU A 62 17.57 -7.63 -13.22
C GLU A 62 17.59 -8.62 -12.04
N VAL A 63 18.74 -9.20 -11.76
CA VAL A 63 18.93 -10.21 -10.72
C VAL A 63 20.22 -9.95 -9.96
N GLY A 64 20.22 -10.26 -8.67
CA GLY A 64 21.37 -10.05 -7.80
C GLY A 64 21.01 -9.44 -6.46
N THR A 65 22.02 -8.92 -5.76
CA THR A 65 21.82 -8.14 -4.53
C THR A 65 21.22 -6.77 -4.86
N PRO A 66 20.55 -6.09 -3.91
CA PRO A 66 19.96 -4.78 -4.17
C PRO A 66 20.96 -3.76 -4.77
N PRO A 67 22.21 -3.65 -4.29
CA PRO A 67 23.21 -2.77 -4.93
C PRO A 67 23.53 -3.17 -6.38
N GLN A 68 23.66 -4.46 -6.68
CA GLN A 68 23.92 -4.94 -8.06
C GLN A 68 22.74 -4.64 -8.99
N MET A 69 21.53 -4.70 -8.46
CA MET A 69 20.30 -4.41 -9.20
C MET A 69 20.03 -2.91 -9.36
N GLY A 70 20.93 -2.05 -8.88
CA GLY A 70 20.76 -0.60 -8.84
C GLY A 70 19.56 -0.19 -8.00
N LEU A 71 19.21 -0.97 -6.96
CA LEU A 71 18.11 -0.63 -6.06
C LEU A 71 18.62 0.27 -4.94
N PRO A 72 17.84 1.30 -4.57
CA PRO A 72 18.23 2.22 -3.53
C PRO A 72 18.20 1.51 -2.19
N ILE A 73 19.26 1.71 -1.41
CA ILE A 73 19.43 1.09 -0.11
C ILE A 73 18.43 1.68 0.89
N ARG A 74 18.18 2.99 0.80
CA ARG A 74 17.18 3.69 1.61
C ARG A 74 16.15 4.29 0.68
N VAL A 75 14.89 4.23 1.09
CA VAL A 75 13.83 4.87 0.31
C VAL A 75 13.95 6.40 0.29
N SER A 76 14.63 6.99 1.28
CA SER A 76 14.99 8.41 1.28
C SER A 76 15.78 8.82 0.05
N ASP A 77 16.52 7.90 -0.56
CA ASP A 77 17.35 8.18 -1.73
C ASP A 77 16.49 8.34 -2.99
N LEU A 78 15.25 7.83 -2.99
CA LEU A 78 14.26 8.00 -4.06
C LEU A 78 13.39 9.24 -3.87
N THR A 79 12.92 9.48 -2.64
CA THR A 79 11.83 10.43 -2.39
C THR A 79 12.21 11.60 -1.49
N GLY A 80 13.42 11.60 -0.92
CA GLY A 80 13.82 12.55 0.11
C GLY A 80 13.05 12.38 1.44
N THR A 81 12.24 11.32 1.59
CA THR A 81 11.42 11.06 2.78
C THR A 81 11.89 9.82 3.53
N ALA A 82 11.83 9.86 4.86
CA ALA A 82 12.25 8.73 5.70
C ALA A 82 11.33 7.50 5.60
N SER A 83 10.08 7.68 5.14
CA SER A 83 9.15 6.58 4.89
C SER A 83 8.25 6.88 3.70
N LEU A 84 7.85 5.82 3.00
CA LEU A 84 6.78 5.89 2.01
C LEU A 84 5.45 5.76 2.74
N ARG A 85 4.68 6.84 2.79
CA ARG A 85 3.39 6.85 3.47
C ARG A 85 2.26 6.55 2.50
N CYS A 86 1.35 5.67 2.90
CA CYS A 86 0.06 5.53 2.26
C CYS A 86 -0.99 6.08 3.22
N HIS A 87 -1.98 6.82 2.70
CA HIS A 87 -3.12 7.29 3.49
C HIS A 87 -4.20 6.20 3.64
N GLY A 88 -3.75 4.95 3.76
CA GLY A 88 -4.59 3.77 3.92
C GLY A 88 -5.25 3.74 5.29
N GLU A 89 -6.17 2.80 5.45
CA GLU A 89 -6.90 2.61 6.70
C GLU A 89 -6.14 1.59 7.54
N HIS A 90 -5.48 2.07 8.59
CA HIS A 90 -4.79 1.22 9.55
C HIS A 90 -5.33 1.50 10.96
N THR A 91 -5.94 0.49 11.59
CA THR A 91 -6.53 0.62 12.93
C THR A 91 -5.57 0.19 14.04
N GLY A 92 -4.34 -0.24 13.70
CA GLY A 92 -3.33 -0.77 14.64
C GLY A 92 -2.36 0.25 15.25
N GLY A 93 -2.51 1.55 14.96
CA GLY A 93 -1.67 2.60 15.55
C GLY A 93 -0.31 2.85 14.88
N ASP A 94 0.13 1.95 13.99
CA ASP A 94 1.28 2.20 13.12
C ASP A 94 0.93 3.18 11.98
N VAL A 95 1.91 3.96 11.54
CA VAL A 95 1.74 4.88 10.42
C VAL A 95 1.57 4.07 9.13
N PRO A 96 0.40 4.10 8.45
CA PRO A 96 0.19 3.34 7.23
C PRO A 96 1.22 3.75 6.17
N GLY A 97 1.86 2.76 5.60
CA GLY A 97 3.01 2.95 4.72
C GLY A 97 3.23 1.77 3.79
N TYR A 98 4.02 2.03 2.76
CA TYR A 98 4.48 0.98 1.85
C TYR A 98 5.64 0.24 2.50
N HIS A 99 5.64 -1.07 2.31
CA HIS A 99 6.71 -1.94 2.75
C HIS A 99 7.66 -2.23 1.61
N MET A 100 8.95 -2.13 1.92
CA MET A 100 10.05 -2.49 1.04
C MET A 100 10.42 -3.95 1.26
N THR A 101 10.57 -4.71 0.18
CA THR A 101 10.82 -6.17 0.26
C THR A 101 12.29 -6.54 0.23
N TRP A 102 13.15 -5.65 -0.27
CA TRP A 102 14.59 -5.86 -0.32
C TRP A 102 15.25 -5.34 0.97
N PRO A 103 16.33 -5.98 1.41
CA PRO A 103 17.05 -5.57 2.62
C PRO A 103 17.81 -4.26 2.41
N ASP A 104 17.94 -3.47 3.49
CA ASP A 104 18.72 -2.23 3.51
C ASP A 104 20.21 -2.48 3.81
N SER A 105 21.02 -1.42 3.86
CA SER A 105 22.47 -1.50 4.14
C SER A 105 22.78 -1.93 5.57
N GLY A 106 21.78 -1.94 6.45
CA GLY A 106 21.89 -2.27 7.86
C GLY A 106 21.69 -3.75 8.13
N ASP A 107 21.73 -4.63 7.12
CA ASP A 107 21.48 -6.07 7.26
C ASP A 107 22.30 -6.68 8.41
N LYS A 108 21.62 -6.92 9.54
CA LYS A 108 22.19 -7.52 10.75
C LYS A 108 22.32 -9.03 10.66
N THR A 109 21.87 -9.64 9.55
CA THR A 109 21.89 -11.10 9.36
C THR A 109 23.20 -11.62 8.77
N GLY A 110 24.24 -10.78 8.70
CA GLY A 110 25.55 -11.16 8.17
C GLY A 110 25.52 -11.45 6.67
N GLY A 111 24.62 -10.81 5.90
CA GLY A 111 24.47 -10.99 4.47
C GLY A 111 23.48 -12.06 4.05
N LYS A 112 22.84 -12.77 4.99
CA LYS A 112 21.82 -13.78 4.68
C LYS A 112 20.62 -13.16 3.98
N ALA A 113 20.13 -12.01 4.43
CA ALA A 113 18.99 -11.34 3.81
C ALA A 113 19.31 -10.90 2.37
N MET A 114 20.54 -10.46 2.11
CA MET A 114 21.03 -10.15 0.77
C MET A 114 21.05 -11.38 -0.14
N ALA A 115 21.55 -12.52 0.37
CA ALA A 115 21.58 -13.78 -0.38
C ALA A 115 20.15 -14.32 -0.64
N ASP A 116 19.27 -14.25 0.34
CA ASP A 116 17.86 -14.64 0.21
C ASP A 116 17.14 -13.76 -0.82
N TRP A 117 17.45 -12.46 -0.87
CA TRP A 117 16.96 -11.55 -1.90
C TRP A 117 17.46 -11.93 -3.29
N ALA A 118 18.76 -12.14 -3.46
CA ALA A 118 19.34 -12.53 -4.75
C ALA A 118 18.78 -13.87 -5.25
N SER A 119 18.54 -14.82 -4.36
CA SER A 119 17.87 -16.10 -4.69
C SER A 119 16.39 -15.91 -5.07
N TYR A 120 15.72 -14.94 -4.48
CA TYR A 120 14.35 -14.60 -4.82
C TYR A 120 14.26 -13.95 -6.21
N THR A 121 15.13 -12.98 -6.50
CA THR A 121 15.15 -12.29 -7.80
C THR A 121 15.62 -13.19 -8.91
N SER A 122 16.55 -14.11 -8.69
CA SER A 122 16.92 -15.11 -9.70
C SER A 122 15.79 -16.08 -10.05
N ARG A 123 14.95 -16.45 -9.06
CA ARG A 123 13.81 -17.37 -9.27
C ARG A 123 12.60 -16.69 -9.91
N ARG A 124 12.36 -15.41 -9.60
CA ARG A 124 11.13 -14.69 -10.00
C ARG A 124 11.37 -13.69 -11.14
N GLY A 125 12.60 -13.21 -11.31
CA GLY A 125 13.00 -12.23 -12.32
C GLY A 125 12.11 -10.98 -12.31
N PRO A 126 11.49 -10.59 -13.44
CA PRO A 126 10.65 -9.39 -13.53
C PRO A 126 9.41 -9.44 -12.62
N ALA A 127 9.02 -10.63 -12.14
CA ALA A 127 7.90 -10.78 -11.23
C ALA A 127 8.22 -10.48 -9.76
N SER A 128 9.48 -10.22 -9.42
CA SER A 128 9.86 -9.89 -8.04
C SER A 128 9.12 -8.65 -7.54
N VAL A 129 8.51 -8.77 -6.36
CA VAL A 129 7.80 -7.68 -5.70
C VAL A 129 8.82 -6.76 -5.03
N LEU A 130 8.74 -5.47 -5.29
CA LEU A 130 9.63 -4.42 -4.77
C LEU A 130 9.00 -3.69 -3.58
N LEU A 131 7.82 -3.12 -3.82
CA LEU A 131 7.07 -2.37 -2.82
C LEU A 131 5.66 -2.95 -2.72
N TYR A 132 5.06 -2.88 -1.55
CA TYR A 132 3.65 -3.23 -1.41
C TYR A 132 2.95 -2.46 -0.30
N ASP A 133 1.64 -2.37 -0.39
CA ASP A 133 0.77 -1.71 0.56
C ASP A 133 -0.25 -2.69 1.16
N PRO A 134 -0.09 -3.03 2.45
CA PRO A 134 -1.02 -3.88 3.20
C PRO A 134 -2.18 -3.11 3.86
N ASN A 135 -2.31 -1.79 3.68
CA ASN A 135 -3.22 -0.94 4.46
C ASN A 135 -4.58 -0.65 3.79
N HIS A 136 -4.89 -1.32 2.68
CA HIS A 136 -6.19 -1.21 2.00
C HIS A 136 -7.03 -2.47 2.15
N GLN A 137 -7.22 -2.85 3.40
CA GLN A 137 -7.98 -4.04 3.75
C GLN A 137 -9.47 -3.71 3.91
N GLY A 138 -10.26 -4.75 4.13
CA GLY A 138 -11.67 -4.60 4.52
C GLY A 138 -11.82 -3.75 5.80
N PRO A 139 -13.06 -3.49 6.24
CA PRO A 139 -13.33 -2.67 7.42
C PRO A 139 -12.72 -3.20 8.73
N GLU A 140 -12.17 -4.42 8.73
CA GLU A 140 -11.52 -5.04 9.89
C GLU A 140 -9.99 -5.10 9.71
N PRO A 141 -9.21 -4.77 10.76
CA PRO A 141 -7.77 -5.03 10.74
C PRO A 141 -7.52 -6.52 10.61
N ARG A 142 -6.69 -6.89 9.64
CA ARG A 142 -6.18 -8.24 9.53
C ARG A 142 -4.75 -8.25 10.02
N SER A 143 -4.47 -9.15 10.96
CA SER A 143 -3.16 -9.28 11.60
C SER A 143 -2.64 -10.71 11.56
N TYR A 144 -3.47 -11.64 11.09
CA TYR A 144 -3.18 -13.07 11.17
C TYR A 144 -3.06 -13.75 9.80
N SER A 145 -2.30 -14.85 9.76
CA SER A 145 -2.06 -15.64 8.56
C SER A 145 -3.27 -16.42 8.07
N TRP A 146 -4.25 -16.68 8.93
CA TRP A 146 -5.51 -17.35 8.59
C TRP A 146 -6.61 -16.38 8.12
N GLN A 147 -6.29 -15.11 7.93
CA GLN A 147 -7.22 -14.14 7.33
C GLN A 147 -6.88 -13.95 5.84
N THR A 148 -7.87 -13.62 5.02
CA THR A 148 -7.64 -13.26 3.61
C THR A 148 -7.11 -11.85 3.56
N TRP A 149 -5.92 -11.59 3.03
CA TRP A 149 -5.39 -10.23 2.87
C TRP A 149 -5.69 -9.70 1.48
N THR A 150 -5.87 -8.39 1.36
CA THR A 150 -6.00 -7.69 0.07
C THR A 150 -4.91 -6.62 0.04
N VAL A 151 -3.91 -6.82 -0.81
CA VAL A 151 -2.65 -6.07 -0.78
C VAL A 151 -2.33 -5.61 -2.19
N GLN A 152 -1.77 -4.41 -2.31
CA GLN A 152 -1.30 -3.88 -3.58
C GLN A 152 0.20 -4.03 -3.66
N GLY A 153 0.73 -4.52 -4.79
CA GLY A 153 2.16 -4.71 -4.99
C GLY A 153 2.64 -4.01 -6.25
N LEU A 154 3.89 -3.54 -6.20
CA LEU A 154 4.69 -3.09 -7.33
C LEU A 154 5.76 -4.14 -7.61
N ARG A 155 5.84 -4.59 -8.86
CA ARG A 155 6.84 -5.53 -9.35
C ARG A 155 8.05 -4.83 -9.97
N LEU A 156 9.13 -5.59 -10.16
CA LEU A 156 10.36 -5.16 -10.80
C LEU A 156 10.15 -4.71 -12.26
N ASP A 157 9.19 -5.31 -12.98
CA ASP A 157 8.76 -4.86 -14.31
C ASP A 157 7.95 -3.55 -14.31
N GLY A 158 7.71 -2.95 -13.14
CA GLY A 158 6.88 -1.76 -12.97
C GLY A 158 5.37 -2.05 -12.92
N GLY A 159 4.97 -3.32 -13.02
CA GLY A 159 3.57 -3.71 -12.91
C GLY A 159 3.02 -3.49 -11.51
N VAL A 160 1.90 -2.75 -11.40
CA VAL A 160 1.15 -2.59 -10.14
C VAL A 160 -0.09 -3.47 -10.19
N TYR A 161 -0.29 -4.29 -9.17
CA TYR A 161 -1.40 -5.23 -9.09
C TYR A 161 -1.99 -5.30 -7.69
N THR A 162 -3.26 -5.69 -7.59
CA THR A 162 -3.87 -6.06 -6.32
C THR A 162 -3.91 -7.58 -6.24
N HIS A 163 -3.42 -8.13 -5.13
CA HIS A 163 -3.52 -9.54 -4.81
C HIS A 163 -4.42 -9.74 -3.59
N SER A 164 -5.33 -10.72 -3.64
CA SER A 164 -6.25 -11.01 -2.53
C SER A 164 -6.25 -12.50 -2.21
N ARG A 165 -5.77 -12.88 -1.02
CA ARG A 165 -5.59 -14.29 -0.65
C ARG A 165 -5.40 -14.50 0.85
N LEU A 166 -5.84 -15.66 1.35
CA LEU A 166 -5.43 -16.22 2.65
C LEU A 166 -3.90 -16.25 2.81
N GLY A 167 -3.39 -15.81 3.96
CA GLY A 167 -1.96 -15.93 4.29
C GLY A 167 -1.40 -14.67 4.91
N TYR A 168 -0.07 -14.53 4.84
CA TYR A 168 0.66 -13.40 5.39
C TYR A 168 1.49 -12.72 4.28
N PRO A 169 1.14 -11.49 3.87
CA PRO A 169 1.70 -10.85 2.68
C PRO A 169 3.15 -10.39 2.82
N PHE A 170 3.69 -10.39 4.04
CA PHE A 170 5.10 -10.08 4.30
C PHE A 170 6.02 -11.25 3.91
N SER A 171 5.47 -12.44 3.67
CA SER A 171 6.21 -13.54 3.08
C SER A 171 6.33 -13.35 1.57
N LYS A 172 7.56 -13.41 1.03
CA LYS A 172 7.82 -13.30 -0.41
C LYS A 172 7.07 -14.34 -1.24
N GLU A 173 6.83 -15.54 -0.69
CA GLU A 173 6.13 -16.62 -1.38
C GLU A 173 4.62 -16.41 -1.48
N TRP A 174 4.04 -15.56 -0.62
CA TRP A 174 2.59 -15.28 -0.67
C TRP A 174 2.17 -14.67 -2.01
N TRP A 175 3.05 -13.87 -2.61
CA TRP A 175 2.85 -13.14 -3.86
C TRP A 175 2.86 -14.01 -5.12
N HIS A 176 3.32 -15.26 -5.03
CA HIS A 176 3.63 -16.10 -6.19
C HIS A 176 2.97 -17.48 -6.19
N ARG A 177 2.26 -17.82 -5.12
CA ARG A 177 1.61 -19.13 -4.95
C ARG A 177 0.18 -19.12 -5.49
#